data_AF-A0A292Z6C9-F1
#
_entry.id   AF-A0A292Z6C9-F1
#
_cell.length_a   1.000
_cell.length_b   1.000
_cell.length_c   1.000
_cell.angle_alpha   90.00
_cell.angle_beta   90.00
_cell.angle_gamma   90.00
#
_symmetry.space_group_name_H-M   'P 1'
#
loop_
_entity.id
_entity.type
_entity.pdbx_description
1 polymer ?
#
loop_
_entity_poly.entity_id
_entity_poly.type
_entity_poly.pdbx_seq_one_letter_code
_entity_poly.pdbx_strand_id
1 'polypeptide(L)' 'MDEMSTTAPGVCPCCARPRTATDARGLGWSSEHSTDGTVVFTCGDCTRDQLWRIEALLAPEPAVTTARAA' A
#
# COMPACT_ATOMS: atom_id res chain seq x y z
N MET A 1 -12.64 -19.89 12.72
CA MET A 1 -12.20 -18.54 13.16
C MET A 1 -10.85 -18.37 12.52
N ASP A 2 -10.89 -18.01 11.25
CA ASP A 2 -9.75 -18.13 10.34
C ASP A 2 -8.71 -17.05 10.59
N GLU A 3 -7.47 -17.50 10.48
CA GLU A 3 -6.22 -16.84 10.78
C GLU A 3 -6.13 -15.45 10.13
N MET A 4 -5.98 -14.43 10.95
CA MET A 4 -5.72 -13.06 10.51
C MET A 4 -4.31 -12.99 9.91
N SER A 5 -4.22 -13.31 8.62
CA SER A 5 -3.01 -13.17 7.80
C SER A 5 -2.51 -11.73 7.89
N THR A 6 -1.56 -11.50 8.79
CA THR A 6 -0.89 -10.22 8.94
C THR A 6 0.16 -10.13 7.84
N THR A 7 -0.20 -9.49 6.72
CA THR A 7 0.74 -9.16 5.63
C THR A 7 2.01 -8.54 6.22
N ALA A 8 3.17 -9.13 5.92
CA ALA A 8 4.45 -8.64 6.40
C ALA A 8 4.64 -7.14 6.09
N PRO A 9 5.31 -6.37 6.98
CA PRO A 9 5.55 -4.96 6.77
C PRO A 9 6.40 -4.72 5.51
N GLY A 10 5.76 -4.28 4.43
CA GLY A 10 6.40 -3.86 3.18
C GLY A 10 6.90 -2.41 3.22
N VAL A 11 7.49 -1.96 2.11
CA VAL A 11 7.84 -0.55 1.89
C VAL A 11 6.80 0.12 1.01
N CYS A 12 6.64 1.44 1.13
CA CYS A 12 5.81 2.20 0.21
C CYS A 12 6.38 2.05 -1.23
N PRO A 13 5.58 1.64 -2.22
CA PRO A 13 6.08 1.44 -3.58
C PRO A 13 6.49 2.74 -4.29
N CYS A 14 6.02 3.90 -3.82
CA CYS A 14 6.31 5.19 -4.44
C CYS A 14 7.61 5.82 -3.92
N CYS A 15 7.90 5.70 -2.62
CA CYS A 15 9.02 6.41 -1.98
C CYS A 15 9.95 5.51 -1.15
N ALA A 16 9.75 4.19 -1.17
CA ALA A 16 10.49 3.19 -0.40
C ALA A 16 10.48 3.39 1.13
N ARG A 17 9.62 4.27 1.67
CA ARG A 17 9.44 4.44 3.12
C ARG A 17 9.05 3.10 3.75
N PRO A 18 9.77 2.62 4.78
CA PRO A 18 9.39 1.40 5.49
C PRO A 18 8.06 1.57 6.23
N ARG A 19 7.17 0.57 6.13
CA ARG A 19 5.99 0.48 6.99
C ARG A 19 6.35 -0.32 8.23
N THR A 20 6.07 0.22 9.41
CA THR A 20 6.37 -0.42 10.70
C THR A 20 5.12 -1.07 11.31
N ALA A 21 5.30 -1.84 12.39
CA ALA A 21 4.16 -2.39 13.13
C ALA A 21 3.26 -1.30 13.75
N THR A 22 3.83 -0.14 14.09
CA THR A 22 3.07 1.01 14.57
C THR A 22 2.18 1.59 13.47
N ASP A 23 2.69 1.67 12.24
CA ASP A 23 1.92 2.12 11.08
C ASP A 23 0.73 1.21 10.77
N ALA A 24 0.85 -0.10 11.03
CA ALA A 24 -0.23 -1.06 10.81
C ALA A 24 -1.45 -0.84 11.71
N ARG A 25 -1.25 -0.18 12.88
CA ARG A 25 -2.32 0.17 13.81
C ARG A 25 -2.90 1.57 13.56
N GLY A 26 -2.25 2.37 12.71
CA GLY A 26 -2.62 3.75 12.43
C GLY A 26 -3.37 3.93 11.11
N LEU A 27 -4.03 5.08 10.95
CA LEU A 27 -4.72 5.47 9.71
C LEU A 27 -3.82 6.21 8.70
N GLY A 28 -2.51 6.22 8.93
CA GLY A 28 -1.54 6.97 8.13
C GLY A 28 -1.14 6.31 6.81
N TRP A 29 -1.69 5.14 6.49
CA TRP A 29 -1.38 4.35 5.29
C TRP A 29 -2.67 3.89 4.61
N SER A 30 -2.69 3.95 3.29
CA SER A 30 -3.78 3.42 2.46
C SER A 30 -3.45 1.99 2.03
N SER A 31 -4.47 1.18 1.79
CA SER A 31 -4.33 -0.19 1.27
C SER A 31 -5.11 -0.38 -0.02
N GLU A 32 -4.49 -0.98 -1.02
CA GLU A 32 -5.14 -1.49 -2.22
C GLU A 32 -5.22 -3.01 -2.16
N HIS A 33 -6.41 -3.57 -2.45
CA HIS A 33 -6.69 -5.00 -2.37
C HIS A 33 -6.94 -5.55 -3.76
N SER A 34 -6.15 -6.55 -4.16
CA SER A 34 -6.30 -7.27 -5.42
C SER A 34 -7.16 -8.53 -5.24
N THR A 35 -7.77 -9.00 -6.33
CA THR A 35 -8.65 -10.19 -6.31
C THR A 35 -7.92 -11.49 -5.99
N ASP A 36 -6.60 -11.52 -6.17
CA ASP A 36 -5.72 -12.64 -5.80
C ASP A 36 -5.36 -12.65 -4.30
N GLY A 37 -5.88 -11.70 -3.52
CA GLY A 37 -5.60 -11.53 -2.09
C GLY A 37 -4.35 -10.69 -1.79
N THR A 38 -3.67 -10.16 -2.81
CA THR A 38 -2.52 -9.27 -2.61
C THR A 38 -2.98 -7.93 -2.04
N VAL A 39 -2.29 -7.45 -0.99
CA VAL A 39 -2.53 -6.13 -0.40
C VAL A 39 -1.28 -5.27 -0.50
N VAL A 40 -1.39 -4.13 -1.16
CA VAL A 40 -0.32 -3.13 -1.29
C VAL A 40 -0.61 -1.96 -0.36
N PHE A 41 0.41 -1.47 0.34
CA PHE A 41 0.28 -0.34 1.27
C PHE A 41 1.07 0.89 0.80
N THR A 42 0.41 2.04 0.73
CA THR A 42 1.00 3.33 0.32
C THR A 42 0.97 4.31 1.49
N CYS A 43 2.06 5.06 1.71
CA CYS A 43 2.13 6.02 2.82
C CYS A 43 1.24 7.24 2.55
N GLY A 44 0.79 7.90 3.62
CA GLY A 44 -0.16 9.01 3.51
C GLY A 44 0.31 10.18 2.63
N ASP A 45 1.61 10.46 2.55
CA ASP A 45 2.13 11.53 1.70
C ASP A 45 1.99 11.17 0.21
N CYS A 46 2.41 9.96 -0.18
CA CYS A 46 2.25 9.49 -1.55
C CYS A 46 0.79 9.26 -1.95
N THR A 47 -0.08 8.85 -1.01
CA THR A 47 -1.53 8.83 -1.26
C THR A 47 -2.05 10.23 -1.55
N ARG A 48 -1.64 11.23 -0.78
CA ARG A 48 -2.09 12.62 -0.95
C ARG A 48 -1.63 13.21 -2.29
N ASP A 49 -0.43 12.88 -2.74
CA ASP A 49 0.07 13.31 -4.06
C ASP A 49 -0.77 12.75 -5.23
N GLN A 50 -1.49 11.65 -5.01
CA GLN A 50 -2.36 11.02 -5.99
C GLN A 50 -3.86 11.30 -5.79
N LEU A 51 -4.25 12.14 -4.82
CA LEU A 51 -5.66 12.38 -4.49
C LEU A 51 -6.47 12.83 -5.71
N TRP A 52 -5.86 13.65 -6.58
CA TRP A 52 -6.49 14.14 -7.80
C TRP A 52 -6.92 13.02 -8.76
N ARG A 53 -6.22 11.87 -8.79
CA ARG A 53 -6.62 10.71 -9.61
C ARG A 53 -7.88 10.08 -9.08
N ILE A 54 -7.97 9.93 -7.76
CA ILE A 54 -9.14 9.39 -7.08
C ILE A 54 -10.34 10.30 -7.35
N GLU A 55 -10.16 11.62 -7.21
CA GLU A 55 -11.19 12.63 -7.51
C GLU A 55 -11.62 12.60 -8.98
N ALA A 56 -10.71 12.25 -9.89
CA ALA A 56 -10.97 12.07 -11.32
C ALA A 56 -11.50 10.68 -11.70
N LEU A 57 -11.76 9.79 -10.72
CA LEU A 57 -12.15 8.39 -10.94
C LEU A 57 -11.15 7.62 -11.82
N LEU A 58 -9.89 8.00 -11.76
CA LEU A 58 -8.78 7.33 -12.42
C LEU A 58 -8.18 6.27 -11.49
N ALA A 59 -7.68 5.19 -12.08
CA ALA A 59 -6.91 4.21 -11.34
C ALA A 59 -5.66 4.87 -10.70
N PRO A 60 -5.28 4.44 -9.48
CA PRO A 60 -3.97 4.77 -8.91
C PRO A 60 -2.85 4.41 -9.89
N GLU A 61 -1.69 5.08 -9.79
CA GLU A 61 -0.53 4.59 -10.56
C GLU A 61 -0.20 3.16 -10.11
N PRO A 62 0.13 2.26 -11.04
CA PRO A 62 0.53 0.91 -10.68
C PRO A 62 1.72 1.01 -9.73
N ALA A 63 1.62 0.34 -8.58
CA ALA A 63 2.75 0.17 -7.68
C ALA A 63 3.87 -0.48 -8.48
N VAL A 64 5.00 0.22 -8.65
CA VAL A 64 6.21 -0.35 -9.25
C VAL A 64 6.76 -1.32 -8.21
N THR A 65 6.21 -2.53 -8.18
CA THR A 65 6.76 -3.62 -7.40
C THR A 65 8.10 -3.94 -8.02
N THR A 66 9.20 -3.42 -7.48
CA THR A 66 10.50 -4.04 -7.63
C THR A 66 10.42 -5.40 -6.93
N ALA A 67 9.89 -6.39 -7.64
CA ALA A 67 9.97 -7.78 -7.22
C ALA A 67 11.45 -8.08 -7.03
N ARG A 68 11.84 -8.40 -5.81
CA ARG A 68 13.20 -8.83 -5.52
C ARG A 68 13.40 -10.15 -6.27
N ALA A 69 14.24 -10.14 -7.31
CA ALA A 69 14.68 -11.35 -7.98
C ALA A 69 15.25 -12.31 -6.93
N ALA A 70 14.69 -13.53 -6.88
CA ALA A 70 15.23 -14.67 -6.14
C ALA A 70 16.09 -15.50 -7.09
#